data_AF-A0A7R9VB31-F1
#
_entry.id   AF-A0A7R9VB31-F1
#
_cell.length_a   1.000
_cell.length_b   1.000
_cell.length_c   1.000
_cell.angle_alpha   90.00
_cell.angle_beta   90.00
_cell.angle_gamma   90.00
#
_symmetry.space_group_name_H-M   'P 1'
#
loop_
_entity.id
_entity.type
_entity.pdbx_description
1 polymer ?
#
loop_
_entity_poly.entity_id
_entity_poly.type
_entity_poly.pdbx_seq_one_letter_code
_entity_poly.pdbx_strand_id
1 'polypeptide(L)'
;RRLALGQHCSVEVALDVERPRSRQGMQLRFLGPPNIVGPIEQRIEQWQADDAWACSSTPREALMELLLGTGLSILQPPQQGSHGSDDGGADMDGGNDTSACAICYAHRLPTRVDADVDAMDSEGDADKGETPDVHCPTVCCGRAFHRCCILEWLRGLEDSSAAFGVLFGKCPYCSNAIAVGPP
;
A
#
# COMPACT_ATOMS: atom_id res chain seq x y z
N ARG A 1 8.16 12.36 -4.49
CA ARG A 1 7.22 11.23 -4.62
C ARG A 1 5.84 11.76 -5.00
N ARG A 2 5.16 11.13 -5.97
CA ARG A 2 3.79 11.49 -6.37
C ARG A 2 2.76 10.57 -5.72
N LEU A 3 1.67 11.13 -5.22
CA LEU A 3 0.59 10.46 -4.52
C LEU A 3 -0.75 10.86 -5.14
N ALA A 4 -1.66 9.91 -5.39
CA ALA A 4 -3.01 10.25 -5.84
C ALA A 4 -3.84 10.73 -4.65
N LEU A 5 -4.69 11.74 -4.85
CA LEU A 5 -5.55 12.33 -3.80
C LEU A 5 -7.06 12.23 -4.11
N GLY A 6 -7.40 11.67 -5.28
CA GLY A 6 -8.74 11.60 -5.85
C GLY A 6 -8.68 11.08 -7.30
N GLN A 7 -9.83 10.87 -7.94
CA GLN A 7 -9.90 10.40 -9.34
C GLN A 7 -9.26 11.39 -10.35
N HIS A 8 -9.16 12.67 -9.98
CA HIS A 8 -8.65 13.73 -10.86
C HIS A 8 -7.60 14.63 -10.20
N CYS A 9 -7.03 14.21 -9.07
CA CYS A 9 -6.06 15.03 -8.33
C CYS A 9 -4.92 14.16 -7.81
N SER A 10 -3.69 14.67 -7.92
CA SER A 10 -2.50 14.06 -7.34
C SER A 10 -1.58 15.13 -6.77
N VAL A 11 -0.81 14.79 -5.76
CA VAL A 11 0.21 15.66 -5.17
C VAL A 11 1.59 15.08 -5.38
N GLU A 12 2.51 15.93 -5.80
CA GLU A 12 3.93 15.68 -5.84
C GLU A 12 4.56 16.30 -4.59
N VAL A 13 5.21 15.44 -3.79
CA VAL A 13 5.86 15.79 -2.54
C VAL A 13 7.37 15.67 -2.73
N ALA A 14 8.10 16.76 -2.58
CA ALA A 14 9.56 16.75 -2.51
C ALA A 14 10.01 17.14 -1.10
N LEU A 15 10.92 16.36 -0.53
CA LEU A 15 11.46 16.58 0.82
C LEU A 15 12.95 16.87 0.72
N ASP A 16 13.39 17.91 1.42
CA ASP A 16 14.78 18.21 1.70
C ASP A 16 15.32 17.18 2.69
N VAL A 17 16.42 16.52 2.33
CA VAL A 17 17.03 15.45 3.12
C VAL A 17 17.71 15.99 4.39
N GLU A 18 18.21 17.21 4.36
CA GLU A 18 18.87 17.86 5.49
C GLU A 18 17.85 18.37 6.51
N ARG A 19 16.63 18.68 6.05
CA ARG A 19 15.54 19.20 6.89
C ARG A 19 14.20 18.55 6.58
N PRO A 20 14.07 17.22 6.73
CA PRO A 20 12.89 16.48 6.29
C PRO A 20 11.62 16.79 7.08
N ARG A 21 11.77 17.41 8.27
CA ARG A 21 10.67 17.81 9.15
C ARG A 21 10.40 19.32 9.14
N SER A 22 11.15 20.08 8.34
CA SER A 22 10.92 21.52 8.17
C SER A 22 9.87 21.76 7.08
N ARG A 23 8.94 22.70 7.29
CA ARG A 23 7.99 23.15 6.26
C ARG A 23 8.69 23.66 5.01
N GLN A 24 9.78 24.40 5.17
CA GLN A 24 10.59 24.91 4.06
C GLN A 24 11.31 23.78 3.30
N GLY A 25 11.52 22.65 3.98
CA GLY A 25 12.05 21.44 3.39
C GLY A 25 10.99 20.59 2.68
N MET A 26 9.70 20.92 2.76
CA MET A 26 8.61 20.15 2.16
C MET A 26 7.91 20.94 1.06
N GLN A 27 8.25 20.64 -0.19
CA GLN A 27 7.61 21.24 -1.36
C GLN A 27 6.43 20.36 -1.81
N LEU A 28 5.27 21.00 -1.95
CA LEU A 28 4.03 20.35 -2.36
C LEU A 28 3.53 20.97 -3.66
N ARG A 29 3.27 20.13 -4.66
CA ARG A 29 2.72 20.55 -5.94
C ARG A 29 1.51 19.69 -6.30
N PHE A 30 0.36 20.32 -6.46
CA PHE A 30 -0.88 19.63 -6.80
C PHE A 30 -1.10 19.65 -8.31
N LEU A 31 -1.61 18.55 -8.85
CA LEU A 31 -1.78 18.29 -10.27
C LEU A 31 -3.22 17.80 -10.49
N GLY A 32 -4.01 18.56 -11.23
CA GLY A 32 -5.41 18.28 -11.51
C GLY A 32 -6.15 19.50 -12.09
N PRO A 33 -7.47 19.37 -12.31
CA PRO A 33 -8.33 20.47 -12.74
C PRO A 33 -8.29 21.68 -11.78
N PRO A 34 -8.33 22.92 -12.29
CA PRO A 34 -8.17 24.13 -11.49
C PRO A 34 -9.29 24.35 -10.45
N ASN A 35 -10.49 23.83 -10.71
CA ASN A 35 -11.60 23.86 -9.76
C ASN A 35 -11.39 22.94 -8.54
N ILE A 36 -10.49 21.94 -8.66
CA ILE A 36 -10.11 21.04 -7.57
C ILE A 36 -8.84 21.56 -6.90
N VAL A 37 -7.84 21.96 -7.70
CA VAL A 37 -6.51 22.36 -7.21
C VAL A 37 -6.50 23.77 -6.61
N GLY A 38 -7.25 24.72 -7.16
CA GLY A 38 -7.23 26.13 -6.72
C GLY A 38 -7.53 26.34 -5.23
N PRO A 39 -8.60 25.74 -4.66
CA PRO A 39 -8.88 25.81 -3.22
C PRO A 39 -7.75 25.22 -2.35
N ILE A 40 -7.01 24.25 -2.88
CA ILE A 40 -5.92 23.59 -2.17
C ILE A 40 -4.65 24.45 -2.22
N GLU A 41 -4.33 25.04 -3.36
CA GLU A 41 -3.19 25.95 -3.53
C GLU A 41 -3.27 27.12 -2.55
N GLN A 42 -4.43 27.76 -2.43
CA GLN A 42 -4.64 28.84 -1.46
C GLN A 42 -4.44 28.38 -0.01
N ARG A 43 -4.87 27.14 0.32
CA ARG A 43 -4.63 26.53 1.63
C ARG A 43 -3.16 26.24 1.89
N ILE A 44 -2.41 25.83 0.87
CA ILE A 44 -0.97 25.61 0.97
C ILE A 44 -0.25 26.93 1.23
N GLU A 45 -0.58 27.98 0.48
CA GLU A 45 0.04 29.29 0.66
C GLU A 45 -0.21 29.79 2.10
N GLN A 46 -1.44 29.63 2.60
CA GLN A 46 -1.76 29.97 3.98
C GLN A 46 -1.03 29.07 4.99
N TRP A 47 -0.91 27.77 4.72
CA TRP A 47 -0.19 26.81 5.56
C TRP A 47 1.33 27.02 5.54
N GLN A 48 1.90 27.50 4.43
CA GLN A 48 3.31 27.85 4.29
C GLN A 48 3.63 29.20 4.93
N ALA A 49 2.67 30.12 4.96
CA ALA A 49 2.81 31.43 5.60
C ALA A 49 2.64 31.37 7.13
N ASP A 50 1.98 30.35 7.65
CA ASP A 50 1.90 30.08 9.08
C ASP A 50 3.25 29.49 9.57
N ASP A 51 3.86 30.09 10.58
CA ASP A 51 5.14 29.64 11.16
C ASP A 51 4.93 28.61 12.29
N ALA A 52 3.69 28.34 12.70
CA ALA A 52 3.37 27.52 13.88
C ALA A 52 3.55 26.00 13.69
N TRP A 53 4.34 25.56 12.69
CA TRP A 53 4.63 24.13 12.53
C TRP A 53 5.50 23.63 13.67
N ALA A 54 4.91 22.82 14.55
CA ALA A 54 5.67 22.09 15.53
C ALA A 54 6.57 21.05 14.83
N CYS A 55 7.89 21.15 14.98
CA CYS A 55 8.90 20.20 14.50
C CYS A 55 8.69 18.74 14.97
N SER A 56 7.66 18.47 15.78
CA SER A 56 7.25 17.16 16.24
C SER A 56 6.50 16.33 15.19
N SER A 57 5.88 16.96 14.19
CA SER A 57 5.03 16.27 13.21
C SER A 57 5.85 15.67 12.06
N THR A 58 5.46 14.48 11.60
CA THR A 58 6.03 13.86 10.40
C THR A 58 5.48 14.50 9.12
N PRO A 59 6.20 14.43 7.98
CA PRO A 59 5.68 14.92 6.68
C PRO A 59 4.36 14.29 6.25
N ARG A 60 4.10 13.06 6.71
CA ARG A 60 2.85 12.36 6.41
C ARG A 60 1.68 12.97 7.19
N GLU A 61 1.85 13.20 8.49
CA GLU A 61 0.84 13.84 9.33
C GLU A 61 0.57 15.27 8.86
N ALA A 62 1.61 15.99 8.41
CA ALA A 62 1.50 17.28 7.74
C ALA A 62 0.54 17.27 6.58
N LEU A 63 0.74 16.30 5.70
CA LEU A 63 -0.07 16.16 4.52
C LEU A 63 -1.50 15.77 4.88
N MET A 64 -1.70 14.92 5.89
CA MET A 64 -3.03 14.54 6.35
C MET A 64 -3.81 15.72 6.95
N GLU A 65 -3.17 16.51 7.82
CA GLU A 65 -3.72 17.77 8.36
C GLU A 65 -4.07 18.75 7.25
N LEU A 66 -3.16 18.94 6.29
CA LEU A 66 -3.40 19.84 5.15
C LEU A 66 -4.56 19.38 4.27
N LEU A 67 -4.81 18.08 4.17
CA LEU A 67 -5.92 17.53 3.38
C LEU A 67 -7.24 17.50 4.17
N LEU A 68 -7.21 17.61 5.49
CA LEU A 68 -8.38 17.52 6.36
C LEU A 68 -9.42 18.60 6.00
N GLY A 69 -10.63 18.18 5.61
CA GLY A 69 -11.69 19.12 5.20
C GLY A 69 -11.58 19.64 3.75
N THR A 70 -10.65 19.12 2.93
CA THR A 70 -10.69 19.32 1.45
C THR A 70 -11.58 18.29 0.74
N GLY A 71 -12.03 17.25 1.45
CA GLY A 71 -12.68 16.08 0.86
C GLY A 71 -11.74 15.17 0.07
N LEU A 72 -10.44 15.50 0.02
CA LEU A 72 -9.42 14.67 -0.61
C LEU A 72 -8.75 13.77 0.41
N SER A 73 -8.36 12.59 -0.05
CA SER A 73 -7.66 11.60 0.74
C SER A 73 -6.60 10.97 -0.13
N ILE A 74 -5.45 10.62 0.46
CA ILE A 74 -4.39 9.93 -0.29
C ILE A 74 -4.97 8.60 -0.79
N LEU A 75 -5.37 8.59 -2.06
CA LEU A 75 -5.73 7.39 -2.77
C LEU A 75 -4.44 6.62 -2.93
N GLN A 76 -4.45 5.40 -2.40
CA GLN A 76 -3.43 4.42 -2.74
C GLN A 76 -3.41 4.30 -4.27
N PRO A 77 -2.23 4.19 -4.92
CA PRO A 77 -2.15 4.06 -6.38
C PRO A 77 -3.20 3.05 -6.85
N PRO A 78 -3.88 3.33 -7.99
CA PRO A 78 -4.98 2.52 -8.44
C PRO A 78 -4.55 1.06 -8.35
N GLN A 79 -5.27 0.29 -7.53
CA GLN A 79 -5.35 -1.14 -7.76
C GLN A 79 -5.86 -1.22 -9.20
N GLN A 80 -4.99 -1.62 -10.14
CA GLN A 80 -5.46 -1.99 -11.47
C GLN A 80 -6.58 -3.00 -11.25
N GLY A 81 -7.76 -2.76 -11.85
CA GLY A 81 -8.87 -3.71 -11.80
C GLY A 81 -10.19 -3.18 -11.24
N SER A 82 -10.77 -2.16 -11.88
CA SER A 82 -12.24 -2.06 -11.94
C SER A 82 -12.65 -1.60 -13.33
N HIS A 83 -12.45 -2.48 -14.32
CA HIS A 83 -13.13 -2.38 -15.60
C HIS A 83 -14.56 -2.89 -15.39
N GLY A 84 -15.53 -1.96 -15.41
CA GLY A 84 -16.92 -2.30 -15.64
C GLY A 84 -17.08 -2.84 -17.06
N SER A 85 -17.73 -3.99 -17.17
CA SER A 85 -18.03 -4.68 -18.43
C SER A 85 -19.14 -3.98 -19.21
N ASP A 86 -18.91 -3.77 -20.52
CA ASP A 86 -19.86 -3.58 -21.63
C ASP A 86 -19.05 -3.03 -22.83
N ASP A 87 -18.96 -3.56 -24.05
CA ASP A 87 -19.30 -4.82 -24.72
C ASP A 87 -18.41 -4.85 -26.01
N GLY A 88 -17.87 -6.02 -26.37
CA GLY A 88 -17.41 -6.32 -27.75
C GLY A 88 -15.94 -6.06 -28.14
N GLY A 89 -15.11 -7.10 -28.12
CA GLY A 89 -13.82 -7.12 -28.82
C GLY A 89 -12.90 -8.26 -28.37
N ALA A 90 -12.55 -9.14 -29.29
CA ALA A 90 -11.89 -10.42 -29.06
C ALA A 90 -10.39 -10.31 -28.66
N ASP A 91 -9.92 -11.41 -28.07
CA ASP A 91 -8.53 -11.87 -27.95
C ASP A 91 -7.62 -11.16 -26.92
N MET A 92 -7.32 -11.87 -25.83
CA MET A 92 -6.00 -12.07 -25.16
C MET A 92 -6.16 -12.25 -23.63
N ASP A 93 -5.87 -13.47 -23.17
CA ASP A 93 -5.41 -13.90 -21.84
C ASP A 93 -6.09 -13.28 -20.58
N GLY A 94 -7.17 -13.93 -20.13
CA GLY A 94 -7.83 -13.69 -18.85
C GLY A 94 -7.04 -14.23 -17.66
N GLY A 95 -5.90 -13.61 -17.35
CA GLY A 95 -5.11 -13.87 -16.15
C GLY A 95 -5.75 -13.25 -14.91
N ASN A 96 -6.68 -13.98 -14.30
CA ASN A 96 -7.10 -13.94 -12.89
C ASN A 96 -6.56 -12.73 -12.06
N ASP A 97 -7.40 -11.71 -11.87
CA ASP A 97 -7.20 -10.59 -10.92
C ASP A 97 -7.31 -11.08 -9.46
N THR A 98 -6.53 -12.10 -9.13
CA THR A 98 -6.41 -12.60 -7.76
C THR A 98 -5.33 -11.79 -7.06
N SER A 99 -5.78 -10.82 -6.27
CA SER A 99 -5.04 -9.97 -5.34
C SER A 99 -3.62 -10.47 -5.06
N ALA A 100 -2.62 -9.95 -5.75
CA ALA A 100 -1.23 -10.34 -5.56
C ALA A 100 -0.76 -10.03 -4.12
N CYS A 101 0.22 -10.79 -3.62
CA CYS A 101 0.81 -10.51 -2.32
C CYS A 101 1.41 -9.11 -2.29
N ALA A 102 1.06 -8.32 -1.28
CA ALA A 102 1.54 -6.96 -1.19
C ALA A 102 3.05 -6.87 -0.87
N ILE A 103 3.70 -7.93 -0.36
CA ILE A 103 5.14 -7.91 -0.05
C ILE A 103 5.98 -8.31 -1.26
N CYS A 104 5.72 -9.47 -1.87
CA CYS A 104 6.54 -10.01 -2.96
C CYS A 104 5.97 -9.74 -4.36
N TYR A 105 4.76 -9.18 -4.44
CA TYR A 105 4.02 -8.90 -5.69
C TYR A 105 3.70 -10.12 -6.56
N ALA A 106 3.99 -11.33 -6.09
CA ALA A 106 3.58 -12.56 -6.75
C ALA A 106 2.15 -12.93 -6.33
N HIS A 107 1.39 -13.49 -7.27
CA HIS A 107 0.12 -14.14 -6.95
C HIS A 107 0.34 -15.55 -6.36
N ARG A 108 1.36 -16.27 -6.86
CA ARG A 108 1.63 -17.65 -6.46
C ARG A 108 3.11 -17.85 -6.15
N LEU A 109 3.41 -18.45 -5.00
CA LEU A 109 4.76 -18.89 -4.65
C LEU A 109 4.86 -20.41 -4.74
N PRO A 110 5.98 -20.97 -5.25
CA PRO A 110 6.20 -22.42 -5.19
C PRO A 110 6.27 -22.85 -3.73
N THR A 111 5.48 -23.87 -3.37
CA THR A 111 5.55 -24.44 -2.02
C THR A 111 6.92 -25.08 -1.83
N ARG A 112 7.55 -24.86 -0.67
CA ARG A 112 8.93 -25.33 -0.38
C ARG A 112 9.05 -26.85 -0.16
N VAL A 113 8.11 -27.63 -0.70
CA VAL A 113 8.12 -29.09 -0.79
C VAL A 113 8.10 -29.38 -2.30
N ASP A 114 9.13 -29.84 -2.99
CA ASP A 114 10.33 -30.58 -2.65
C ASP A 114 11.41 -30.11 -3.63
N ALA A 115 12.52 -29.56 -3.12
CA ALA A 115 13.70 -29.26 -3.95
C ALA A 115 14.53 -30.53 -4.25
N ASP A 116 14.01 -31.71 -3.90
CA ASP A 116 14.69 -33.00 -3.96
C ASP A 116 13.74 -34.12 -4.42
N VAL A 117 13.11 -34.00 -5.60
CA VAL A 117 12.70 -35.19 -6.37
C VAL A 117 12.86 -34.94 -7.87
N ASP A 118 13.83 -35.64 -8.47
CA ASP A 118 13.84 -35.98 -9.88
C ASP A 118 12.50 -36.65 -10.25
N ALA A 119 11.59 -35.90 -10.87
CA ALA A 119 10.35 -36.44 -11.44
C ALA A 119 10.04 -35.77 -12.77
N MET A 120 10.74 -36.26 -13.80
CA MET A 120 10.24 -36.29 -15.17
C MET A 120 8.89 -37.03 -15.18
N ASP A 121 7.93 -36.52 -15.96
CA ASP A 121 6.62 -37.11 -16.27
C ASP A 121 5.55 -37.10 -15.14
N SER A 122 4.88 -35.96 -14.97
CA SER A 122 3.45 -35.91 -14.61
C SER A 122 2.85 -34.58 -15.04
N GLU A 123 2.35 -34.55 -16.28
CA GLU A 123 1.48 -33.48 -16.76
C GLU A 123 0.17 -33.51 -15.97
N GLY A 124 0.01 -32.59 -15.01
CA GLY A 124 -1.29 -32.30 -14.40
C GLY A 124 -1.28 -32.11 -12.89
N ASP A 125 -0.57 -31.12 -12.37
CA ASP A 125 -0.98 -30.40 -11.15
C ASP A 125 -0.20 -29.07 -10.99
N ALA A 126 -0.35 -28.15 -11.94
CA ALA A 126 0.28 -26.81 -11.87
C ALA A 126 -0.37 -25.88 -10.81
N ASP A 127 -1.22 -26.40 -9.93
CA ASP A 127 -2.02 -25.63 -8.98
C ASP A 127 -1.49 -25.64 -7.53
N LYS A 128 -0.40 -26.37 -7.23
CA LYS A 128 0.22 -26.44 -5.88
C LYS A 128 1.16 -25.28 -5.55
N GLY A 129 0.67 -24.05 -5.57
CA GLY A 129 1.42 -22.88 -5.09
C GLY A 129 0.69 -22.09 -4.00
N GLU A 130 1.42 -21.53 -3.05
CA GLU A 130 0.89 -20.69 -1.97
C GLU A 130 0.32 -19.40 -2.58
N THR A 131 -0.96 -19.12 -2.28
CA THR A 131 -1.64 -17.88 -2.65
C THR A 131 -1.72 -16.95 -1.44
N PRO A 132 -1.89 -15.64 -1.63
CA PRO A 132 -1.94 -14.69 -0.53
C PRO A 132 -3.30 -14.77 0.20
N ASP A 133 -3.34 -15.59 1.24
CA ASP A 133 -4.51 -15.89 2.06
C ASP A 133 -4.62 -15.02 3.33
N VAL A 134 -3.53 -14.34 3.73
CA VAL A 134 -3.51 -13.51 4.94
C VAL A 134 -3.90 -12.08 4.58
N HIS A 135 -5.07 -11.64 5.04
CA HIS A 135 -5.54 -10.28 4.80
C HIS A 135 -5.36 -9.39 6.04
N CYS A 136 -4.98 -8.13 5.82
CA CYS A 136 -4.99 -7.13 6.90
C CYS A 136 -6.44 -6.91 7.40
N PRO A 137 -6.72 -7.02 8.71
CA PRO A 137 -8.08 -6.90 9.26
C PRO A 137 -8.63 -5.47 9.20
N THR A 138 -7.78 -4.47 8.95
CA THR A 138 -8.22 -3.09 8.79
C THR A 138 -8.94 -2.96 7.44
N VAL A 139 -10.24 -2.65 7.47
CA VAL A 139 -11.10 -2.49 6.27
C VAL A 139 -10.51 -1.50 5.27
N CYS A 140 -9.93 -0.39 5.74
CA CYS A 140 -9.29 0.60 4.88
C CYS A 140 -7.95 0.13 4.28
N CYS A 141 -7.39 -1.00 4.74
CA CYS A 141 -6.14 -1.56 4.25
C CYS A 141 -6.39 -2.77 3.34
N GLY A 142 -7.05 -3.82 3.86
CA GLY A 142 -7.48 -5.01 3.11
C GLY A 142 -6.40 -5.80 2.36
N ARG A 143 -5.12 -5.45 2.50
CA ARG A 143 -4.02 -6.03 1.73
C ARG A 143 -3.86 -7.52 2.01
N ALA A 144 -3.67 -8.30 0.94
CA ALA A 144 -3.41 -9.72 0.97
C ALA A 144 -1.90 -10.00 1.01
N PHE A 145 -1.51 -11.00 1.77
CA PHE A 145 -0.12 -11.42 1.93
C PHE A 145 -0.03 -12.93 1.84
N HIS A 146 1.02 -13.43 1.18
CA HIS A 146 1.48 -14.79 1.41
C HIS A 146 1.82 -14.94 2.88
N ARG A 147 1.41 -16.07 3.45
CA ARG A 147 1.68 -16.43 4.82
C ARG A 147 3.17 -16.40 5.12
N CYS A 148 4.02 -16.91 4.22
CA CYS A 148 5.46 -16.88 4.43
C CYS A 148 6.03 -15.45 4.44
N CYS A 149 5.57 -14.58 3.54
CA CYS A 149 6.04 -13.20 3.42
C CYS A 149 5.72 -12.38 4.66
N ILE A 150 4.49 -12.47 5.17
CA ILE A 150 4.10 -11.70 6.35
C ILE A 150 4.75 -12.23 7.64
N LEU A 151 4.96 -13.55 7.75
CA LEU A 151 5.68 -14.11 8.90
C LEU A 151 7.14 -13.69 8.93
N GLU A 152 7.83 -13.73 7.78
CA GLU A 152 9.22 -13.28 7.66
C GLU A 152 9.36 -11.80 8.02
N TRP A 153 8.44 -10.96 7.52
CA TRP A 153 8.36 -9.56 7.89
C TRP A 153 8.18 -9.35 9.40
N LEU A 154 7.18 -9.99 10.00
CA LEU A 154 6.86 -9.81 11.42
C LEU A 154 8.01 -10.27 12.33
N ARG A 155 8.70 -11.38 12.00
CA ARG A 155 9.88 -11.86 12.76
C ARG A 155 11.05 -10.88 12.74
N GLY A 156 11.14 -10.01 11.73
CA GLY A 156 12.14 -8.96 11.64
C GLY A 156 11.83 -7.72 12.50
N LEU A 157 10.63 -7.64 13.10
CA LEU A 157 10.22 -6.52 13.95
C LEU A 157 10.49 -6.82 15.42
N GLU A 158 11.17 -5.88 16.09
CA GLU A 158 11.40 -5.88 17.54
C GLU A 158 10.10 -5.81 18.36
N ASP A 159 9.05 -5.19 17.83
CA ASP A 159 7.72 -5.10 18.45
C ASP A 159 6.84 -6.36 18.23
N SER A 160 7.34 -7.38 17.53
CA SER A 160 6.55 -8.59 17.30
C SER A 160 6.48 -9.45 18.56
N SER A 161 5.29 -10.00 18.83
CA SER A 161 5.10 -10.92 19.94
C SER A 161 4.42 -12.18 19.45
N ALA A 162 4.85 -13.34 19.95
CA ALA A 162 4.21 -14.62 19.66
C ALA A 162 3.53 -15.14 20.91
N ALA A 163 2.26 -15.53 20.81
CA ALA A 163 1.52 -16.19 21.87
C ALA A 163 0.65 -17.31 21.28
N PHE A 164 0.66 -18.49 21.91
CA PHE A 164 -0.14 -19.65 21.51
C PHE A 164 -0.01 -20.04 20.01
N GLY A 165 1.18 -19.88 19.43
CA GLY A 165 1.43 -20.17 18.02
C GLY A 165 0.91 -19.10 17.04
N VAL A 166 0.37 -17.99 17.53
CA VAL A 166 -0.04 -16.82 16.75
C VAL A 166 1.03 -15.74 16.89
N LEU A 167 1.47 -15.18 15.75
CA LEU A 167 2.41 -14.06 15.71
C LEU A 167 1.62 -12.75 15.54
N PHE A 168 1.83 -11.81 16.46
CA PHE A 168 1.22 -10.49 16.48
C PHE A 168 2.25 -9.44 16.13
N GLY A 169 1.84 -8.46 15.33
CA GLY A 169 2.65 -7.26 15.08
C GLY A 169 1.90 -6.24 14.25
N LYS A 170 2.63 -5.45 13.47
CA LYS A 170 2.09 -4.31 12.72
C LYS A 170 2.08 -4.61 11.22
N CYS A 171 0.97 -4.30 10.57
CA CYS A 171 0.85 -4.40 9.11
C CYS A 171 1.87 -3.46 8.43
N PRO A 172 2.63 -3.91 7.41
CA PRO A 172 3.63 -3.07 6.72
C PRO A 172 3.05 -1.83 6.02
N TYR A 173 1.72 -1.80 5.80
CA TYR A 173 1.06 -0.74 5.04
C TYR A 173 0.34 0.28 5.91
N CYS A 174 -0.51 -0.19 6.83
CA CYS A 174 -1.31 0.70 7.67
C CYS A 174 -0.78 0.82 9.10
N SER A 175 0.24 0.05 9.48
CA SER A 175 0.79 -0.03 10.83
C SER A 175 -0.19 -0.48 11.92
N ASN A 176 -1.43 -0.86 11.55
CA ASN A 176 -2.40 -1.43 12.48
C ASN A 176 -2.04 -2.87 12.83
N ALA A 177 -2.62 -3.35 13.93
CA ALA A 177 -2.40 -4.71 14.42
C ALA A 177 -2.79 -5.75 13.37
N ILE A 178 -1.91 -6.74 13.17
CA ILE A 178 -2.15 -7.93 12.36
C ILE A 178 -1.72 -9.15 13.17
N ALA A 179 -2.47 -10.24 13.04
CA ALA A 179 -2.21 -11.50 13.70
C ALA A 179 -2.15 -12.62 12.65
N VAL A 180 -1.12 -13.46 12.73
CA VAL A 180 -0.91 -14.58 11.79
C VAL A 180 -0.83 -15.86 12.60
N GLY A 181 -1.79 -16.77 12.40
CA GLY A 181 -1.90 -18.01 13.17
C GLY A 181 -0.88 -19.08 12.78
N PRO A 182 -0.94 -20.30 13.36
CA PRO A 182 -0.27 -21.47 12.82
C PRO A 182 -0.84 -21.85 11.43
N PRO A 183 -0.12 -22.65 10.63
CA PRO A 183 -0.62 -23.16 9.35
C PRO A 183 -1.78 -24.14 9.55
#